data_AF-A0A6N6JKY9-F1
#
_entry.id   AF-A0A6N6JKY9-F1
#
_cell.length_a   1.000
_cell.length_b   1.000
_cell.length_c   1.000
_cell.angle_alpha   90.00
_cell.angle_beta   90.00
_cell.angle_gamma   90.00
#
_symmetry.space_group_name_H-M   'P 1'
#
loop_
_entity.id
_entity.type
_entity.pdbx_description
1 polymer ?
#
loop_
_entity_poly.entity_id
_entity_poly.type
_entity_poly.pdbx_seq_one_letter_code
_entity_poly.pdbx_strand_id
1 'polypeptide(L)' 'MKARVTGSLAGAAVGFMVGGGTGIVGGIFGAIAGVLVFTAIGAAWGWSAGPDLAQTIQRWRGK' A
#
# COMPACT_ATOMS: atom_id res chain seq x y z
N MET A 1 9.11 -7.36 12.38
CA MET A 1 8.84 -7.85 11.01
C MET A 1 7.36 -7.97 10.68
N LYS A 2 6.52 -8.64 11.50
CA LYS A 2 5.08 -8.81 11.22
C LYS A 2 4.35 -7.51 10.84
N ALA A 3 4.54 -6.43 11.60
CA ALA A 3 3.94 -5.13 11.31
C ALA A 3 4.36 -4.51 9.97
N ARG A 4 5.60 -4.76 9.53
CA ARG A 4 6.09 -4.31 8.21
C ARG A 4 5.43 -5.09 7.09
N VAL A 5 5.32 -6.42 7.24
CA VAL A 5 4.65 -7.28 6.25
C VAL A 5 3.17 -6.92 6.13
N THR A 6 2.47 -6.72 7.24
CA THR A 6 1.06 -6.28 7.22
C THR A 6 0.92 -4.88 6.62
N GLY A 7 1.82 -3.95 6.96
CA GLY A 7 1.86 -2.62 6.39
C GLY A 7 2.09 -2.66 4.87
N SER A 8 3.02 -3.47 4.38
CA SER A 8 3.28 -3.65 2.96
C SER A 8 2.12 -4.28 2.21
N LEU A 9 1.46 -5.29 2.78
CA LEU A 9 0.29 -5.90 2.16
C LEU A 9 -0.87 -4.89 2.04
N ALA A 10 -1.11 -4.10 3.10
CA ALA A 10 -2.12 -3.05 3.08
C ALA A 10 -1.77 -1.95 2.08
N GLY A 11 -0.52 -1.49 2.08
CA GLY A 11 -0.04 -0.48 1.15
C GLY A 11 -0.07 -0.96 -0.31
N ALA A 12 0.30 -2.22 -0.56
CA ALA A 12 0.21 -2.85 -1.88
C ALA A 12 -1.25 -2.92 -2.36
N ALA A 13 -2.18 -3.31 -1.50
CA ALA A 13 -3.61 -3.39 -1.84
C ALA A 13 -4.19 -2.01 -2.20
N VAL A 14 -3.83 -0.96 -1.45
CA VAL A 14 -4.23 0.42 -1.75
C VAL A 14 -3.60 0.88 -3.07
N GLY A 15 -2.31 0.63 -3.26
CA GLY A 15 -1.60 0.93 -4.50
C GLY A 15 -2.20 0.22 -5.71
N PHE A 16 -2.61 -1.04 -5.56
CA PHE A 16 -3.28 -1.81 -6.60
C PHE A 16 -4.63 -1.19 -6.98
N MET A 17 -5.45 -0.80 -5.99
CA MET A 17 -6.74 -0.14 -6.25
C MET A 17 -6.57 1.20 -6.97
N VAL A 18 -5.61 2.02 -6.54
CA VAL A 18 -5.33 3.33 -7.16
C VAL A 18 -4.76 3.15 -8.57
N GLY A 19 -3.82 2.23 -8.76
CA GLY A 19 -3.24 1.94 -10.07
C GLY A 19 -4.24 1.32 -11.03
N GLY A 20 -5.15 0.49 -10.52
CA GLY A 20 -6.26 -0.09 -11.30
C GLY A 20 -7.25 0.98 -11.74
N GLY A 21 -7.60 1.93 -10.86
CA GLY A 21 -8.50 3.03 -11.19
C GLY A 21 -7.89 4.04 -12.16
N THR A 22 -6.63 4.42 -11.97
CA THR A 22 -5.91 5.33 -12.89
C THR A 22 -5.61 4.69 -14.24
N GLY A 23 -5.41 3.37 -14.24
CA GLY A 23 -5.21 2.55 -15.42
C GLY A 23 -6.31 2.61 -16.47
N ILE A 24 -7.56 2.78 -16.04
CA ILE A 24 -8.72 2.85 -16.92
C ILE A 24 -8.59 4.02 -17.91
N VAL A 25 -7.90 5.10 -17.52
CA VAL A 25 -7.73 6.31 -18.33
C VAL A 25 -6.69 6.13 -19.45
N GLY A 26 -5.73 5.21 -19.31
CA GLY A 26 -4.64 4.99 -20.27
C GLY A 26 -4.79 3.75 -21.15
N GLY A 27 -5.90 3.02 -21.06
CA GLY A 27 -6.08 1.71 -21.71
C GLY A 27 -5.28 0.58 -21.03
N ILE A 28 -5.38 -0.65 -21.55
CA ILE A 28 -4.82 -1.88 -20.92
C ILE A 28 -3.34 -1.74 -20.53
N PHE A 29 -2.51 -1.13 -21.38
CA PHE A 29 -1.08 -0.96 -21.10
C PHE A 29 -0.81 0.09 -20.02
N GLY A 30 -1.57 1.19 -20.00
CA GLY A 30 -1.53 2.17 -18.92
C GLY A 30 -2.02 1.59 -17.59
N ALA A 31 -2.99 0.67 -17.64
CA ALA A 31 -3.51 -0.02 -16.47
C ALA A 31 -2.51 -0.97 -15.83
N ILE A 32 -1.84 -1.80 -16.63
CA ILE A 32 -0.84 -2.73 -16.09
C ILE A 32 0.33 -1.96 -15.47
N ALA A 33 0.82 -0.91 -16.16
CA ALA A 33 1.90 -0.08 -15.65
C ALA A 33 1.49 0.69 -14.39
N GLY A 34 0.31 1.32 -14.38
CA GLY A 34 -0.23 2.05 -13.24
C GLY A 34 -0.40 1.13 -12.03
N VAL A 35 -1.05 -0.01 -12.20
CA VAL A 35 -1.19 -1.04 -11.15
C VAL A 35 0.16 -1.42 -10.57
N LEU A 36 1.14 -1.77 -11.39
CA LEU A 36 2.46 -2.19 -10.92
C LEU A 36 3.18 -1.11 -10.13
N VAL A 37 3.24 0.11 -10.68
CA VAL A 37 3.95 1.24 -10.06
C VAL A 37 3.29 1.63 -8.73
N PHE A 38 1.97 1.82 -8.71
CA PHE A 38 1.28 2.20 -7.48
C PHE A 38 1.29 1.08 -6.44
N THR A 39 1.20 -0.19 -6.84
CA THR A 39 1.32 -1.34 -5.92
C THR A 39 2.73 -1.39 -5.30
N ALA A 40 3.79 -1.21 -6.10
CA ALA A 40 5.16 -1.23 -5.59
C ALA A 40 5.45 -0.07 -4.63
N ILE A 41 5.02 1.15 -5.00
CA ILE A 41 5.15 2.34 -4.13
C ILE A 41 4.36 2.13 -2.85
N GLY A 42 3.12 1.67 -2.95
CA GLY A 42 2.27 1.37 -1.80
C GLY A 42 2.88 0.32 -0.88
N ALA A 43 3.43 -0.76 -1.43
CA ALA A 43 4.11 -1.81 -0.67
C ALA A 43 5.36 -1.28 0.07
N ALA A 44 6.16 -0.47 -0.59
CA ALA A 44 7.36 0.15 -0.04
C ALA A 44 7.01 1.15 1.08
N TRP A 45 6.00 1.99 0.84
CA TRP A 45 5.52 2.94 1.84
C TRP A 45 4.91 2.22 3.05
N GLY A 46 4.11 1.19 2.81
CA GLY A 46 3.55 0.32 3.84
C GLY A 46 4.61 -0.45 4.63
N TRP A 47 5.72 -0.84 4.01
CA TRP A 47 6.85 -1.46 4.71
C TRP A 47 7.50 -0.50 5.70
N SER A 48 7.65 0.77 5.28
CA SER A 48 8.26 1.83 6.08
C SER A 48 7.32 2.32 7.18
N ALA A 49 6.04 2.53 6.89
CA ALA A 49 5.04 3.09 7.80
C ALA A 49 4.39 2.04 8.73
N GLY A 50 4.46 0.75 8.40
CA GLY A 50 3.85 -0.33 9.16
C GLY A 50 4.23 -0.39 10.66
N PRO A 51 5.52 -0.22 11.04
CA PRO A 51 5.93 -0.15 12.45
C PRO A 51 5.34 1.04 13.20
N ASP A 52 5.32 2.22 12.59
CA ASP A 52 4.83 3.46 13.21
C ASP A 52 3.31 3.43 13.39
N LEU A 53 2.59 2.91 12.40
CA LEU A 53 1.15 2.65 12.49
C LEU A 53 0.83 1.63 13.59
N ALA A 54 1.58 0.53 13.67
CA ALA A 54 1.38 -0.47 14.71
C ALA A 54 1.64 0.08 16.12
N GLN A 55 2.69 0.88 16.31
CA GLN A 55 2.95 1.55 17.58
C GLN A 55 1.86 2.56 17.94
N THR A 56 1.36 3.31 16.96
CA THR A 56 0.26 4.27 17.18
C THR A 56 -1.01 3.54 17.61
N ILE A 57 -1.38 2.46 16.92
CA ILE A 57 -2.56 1.65 17.27
C ILE A 57 -2.41 1.03 18.66
N GLN A 58 -1.21 0.55 19.03
CA GLN A 58 -0.95 0.03 20.38
C GLN A 58 -1.09 1.10 21.46
N ARG A 59 -0.62 2.33 21.20
CA ARG A 59 -0.81 3.47 22.11
C ARG A 59 -2.29 3.83 22.28
N TRP A 60 -3.09 3.69 21.23
CA TRP A 60 -4.53 3.94 21.28
C TRP A 60 -5.30 2.82 21.99
N ARG A 61 -4.87 1.55 21.86
CA ARG A 61 -5.47 0.40 22.58
C ARG A 61 -5.06 0.28 24.03
N GLY A 62 -3.94 0.90 24.42
CA GLY A 62 -3.42 0.92 25.79
C GLY A 62 -3.95 2.08 26.65
N LYS A 63 -4.82 2.92 26.08
CA LYS A 63 -5.66 3.90 26.78
C LYS A 63 -7.08 3.38 26.82
#